data_AF-A0A2H0BJG9-F1
#
_entry.id   AF-A0A2H0BJG9-F1
#
_cell.length_a   1.000
_cell.length_b   1.000
_cell.length_c   1.000
_cell.angle_alpha   90.00
_cell.angle_beta   90.00
_cell.angle_gamma   90.00
#
_symmetry.space_group_name_H-M   'P 1'
#
loop_
_entity.id
_entity.type
_entity.pdbx_description
1 polymer ?
#
loop_
_entity_poly.entity_id
_entity_poly.type
_entity_poly.pdbx_seq_one_letter_code
_entity_poly.pdbx_strand_id
1 'polypeptide(L)'
;MDYSQIILNKKNITDFAEERNRALSAVERGKWVLFLDSDETLSSELKDEIRNLNPGACGGFYVKRKNYFLGRYAGTDKIIRLVKKGSGKWARQVHETYHPRGGIEVGLLKNYLRHNTAKNLHAYIDKINNYSTLHALANKKEGKKASVVKIIFYPIFKFVQTFVKSGHVVFSLFQSFHSFLSWSKLYFLRS
;
A
#
# COMPACT_ATOMS: atom_id res chain seq x y z
N MET A 1 -11.91 -22.22 -12.27
CA MET A 1 -11.97 -21.84 -10.85
C MET A 1 -12.98 -20.74 -10.71
N ASP A 2 -14.06 -21.00 -9.97
CA ASP A 2 -14.94 -19.94 -9.49
C ASP A 2 -14.21 -19.18 -8.39
N TYR A 3 -14.14 -17.86 -8.54
CA TYR A 3 -13.74 -16.95 -7.47
C TYR A 3 -14.95 -16.07 -7.15
N SER A 4 -15.23 -15.90 -5.87
CA SER A 4 -16.19 -14.90 -5.42
C SER A 4 -15.52 -13.53 -5.37
N GLN A 5 -16.16 -12.50 -5.91
CA GLN A 5 -15.66 -11.14 -5.84
C GLN A 5 -16.43 -10.35 -4.77
N ILE A 6 -15.70 -9.68 -3.88
CA ILE A 6 -16.24 -8.70 -2.93
C ILE A 6 -15.74 -7.33 -3.39
N ILE A 7 -16.66 -6.43 -3.73
CA ILE A 7 -16.33 -5.07 -4.17
C ILE A 7 -16.61 -4.10 -3.01
N LEU A 8 -15.56 -3.40 -2.56
CA LEU A 8 -15.68 -2.34 -1.57
C LEU A 8 -15.80 -0.99 -2.28
N ASN A 9 -17.02 -0.51 -2.46
CA ASN A 9 -17.29 0.80 -3.07
C ASN A 9 -17.75 1.82 -2.02
N LYS A 10 -16.88 2.12 -1.05
CA LYS A 10 -17.13 3.11 -0.01
C LYS A 10 -16.41 4.41 -0.33
N LYS A 11 -17.15 5.52 -0.34
CA LYS A 11 -16.55 6.86 -0.47
C LYS A 11 -15.87 7.26 0.83
N ASN A 12 -14.80 8.06 0.73
CA ASN A 12 -14.11 8.68 1.87
C ASN A 12 -13.59 7.68 2.93
N ILE A 13 -12.95 6.59 2.50
CA ILE A 13 -12.29 5.65 3.42
C ILE A 13 -11.15 6.37 4.15
N THR A 14 -11.23 6.41 5.48
CA THR A 14 -10.19 6.99 6.36
C THR A 14 -9.33 5.93 7.06
N ASP A 15 -9.73 4.65 6.98
CA ASP A 15 -8.97 3.51 7.52
C ASP A 15 -9.05 2.33 6.54
N PHE A 16 -8.01 2.17 5.72
CA PHE A 16 -7.93 1.08 4.75
C PHE A 16 -7.75 -0.30 5.40
N ALA A 17 -7.07 -0.36 6.56
CA ALA A 17 -6.88 -1.62 7.26
C ALA A 17 -8.20 -2.14 7.85
N GLU A 18 -9.02 -1.26 8.42
CA GLU A 18 -10.34 -1.61 8.93
C GLU A 18 -11.23 -2.19 7.82
N GLU A 19 -11.32 -1.52 6.67
CA GLU A 19 -12.13 -2.00 5.55
C GLU A 19 -11.63 -3.35 5.01
N ARG A 20 -10.31 -3.54 4.88
CA ARG A 20 -9.74 -4.83 4.47
C ARG A 20 -10.00 -5.94 5.50
N ASN A 21 -9.92 -5.64 6.79
CA ASN A 21 -10.24 -6.59 7.85
C ASN A 21 -11.74 -6.94 7.88
N ARG A 22 -12.63 -5.97 7.61
CA ARG A 22 -14.08 -6.20 7.48
C ARG A 22 -14.37 -7.13 6.31
N ALA A 23 -13.82 -6.86 5.13
CA ALA A 23 -13.96 -7.78 3.99
C ALA A 23 -13.40 -9.16 4.29
N LEU A 24 -12.23 -9.25 4.94
CA LEU A 24 -11.65 -10.52 5.37
C LEU A 24 -12.52 -11.24 6.41
N SER A 25 -13.32 -10.54 7.22
CA SER A 25 -14.22 -11.16 8.20
C SER A 25 -15.42 -11.85 7.56
N ALA A 26 -15.85 -11.40 6.37
CA ALA A 26 -16.94 -12.00 5.61
C ALA A 26 -16.53 -13.27 4.85
N VAL A 27 -15.24 -13.61 4.85
CA VAL A 27 -14.70 -14.80 4.16
C VAL A 27 -14.53 -15.94 5.16
N GLU A 28 -14.93 -17.15 4.76
CA GLU A 28 -14.74 -18.38 5.53
C GLU A 28 -13.27 -18.63 5.91
N ARG A 29 -13.07 -19.24 7.07
CA ARG A 29 -11.72 -19.54 7.58
C ARG A 29 -10.98 -20.47 6.63
N GLY A 30 -9.70 -20.18 6.39
CA GLY A 30 -8.83 -21.00 5.55
C GLY A 30 -8.90 -20.72 4.05
N LYS A 31 -9.86 -19.92 3.57
CA LYS A 31 -9.88 -19.45 2.18
C LYS A 31 -8.80 -18.41 1.92
N TRP A 32 -8.36 -18.33 0.67
CA TRP A 32 -7.40 -17.34 0.19
C TRP A 32 -8.13 -16.12 -0.35
N VAL A 33 -7.61 -14.94 -0.01
CA VAL A 33 -8.16 -13.65 -0.44
C VAL A 33 -7.06 -12.85 -1.09
N LEU A 34 -7.30 -12.43 -2.34
CA LEU A 34 -6.47 -11.47 -3.04
C LEU A 34 -7.10 -10.09 -2.90
N PHE A 35 -6.42 -9.18 -2.20
CA PHE A 35 -6.77 -7.77 -2.19
C PHE A 35 -6.23 -7.11 -3.46
N LEU A 36 -7.04 -6.28 -4.11
CA LEU A 36 -6.65 -5.52 -5.30
C LEU A 36 -7.27 -4.14 -5.23
N ASP A 37 -6.46 -3.09 -5.37
CA ASP A 37 -6.97 -1.72 -5.40
C ASP A 37 -7.48 -1.37 -6.81
N SER A 38 -8.38 -0.38 -6.95
CA SER A 38 -9.02 -0.05 -8.23
C SER A 38 -8.06 0.45 -9.33
N ASP A 39 -6.87 0.88 -8.93
CA ASP A 39 -5.79 1.34 -9.81
C ASP A 39 -4.75 0.24 -10.11
N GLU A 40 -4.99 -0.99 -9.65
CA GLU A 40 -4.14 -2.16 -9.84
C GLU A 40 -4.74 -3.16 -10.86
N THR A 41 -3.89 -3.84 -11.61
CA THR A 41 -4.30 -4.85 -12.59
C THR A 41 -3.34 -6.04 -12.53
N LEU A 42 -3.90 -7.25 -12.47
CA LEU A 42 -3.13 -8.49 -12.50
C LEU A 42 -2.67 -8.79 -13.93
N SER A 43 -1.39 -9.09 -14.09
CA SER A 43 -0.88 -9.63 -15.35
C SER A 43 -1.39 -11.06 -15.58
N SER A 44 -1.37 -11.52 -16.84
CA SER A 44 -1.66 -12.91 -17.21
C SER A 44 -0.82 -13.88 -16.39
N GLU A 45 0.48 -13.62 -16.32
CA GLU A 45 1.46 -14.47 -15.65
C GLU A 45 1.21 -14.55 -14.15
N LEU A 46 0.82 -13.42 -13.52
CA LEU A 46 0.48 -13.40 -12.11
C LEU A 46 -0.82 -14.16 -11.82
N LYS A 47 -1.82 -14.09 -12.72
CA LYS A 47 -3.05 -14.88 -12.58
C LYS A 47 -2.72 -16.38 -12.64
N ASP A 48 -1.90 -16.80 -13.59
CA ASP A 48 -1.52 -18.20 -13.75
C ASP A 48 -0.61 -18.69 -12.61
N GLU A 49 0.28 -17.83 -12.11
CA GLU A 49 1.06 -18.13 -10.91
C GLU A 49 0.19 -18.34 -9.68
N ILE A 50 -0.81 -17.49 -9.45
CA ILE A 50 -1.73 -17.63 -8.31
C ILE A 50 -2.59 -18.89 -8.44
N ARG A 51 -3.05 -19.23 -9.65
CA ARG A 51 -3.85 -20.44 -9.91
C ARG A 51 -3.09 -21.72 -9.61
N ASN A 52 -1.80 -21.76 -9.95
CA ASN A 52 -0.95 -22.93 -9.79
C ASN A 52 -0.12 -22.88 -8.49
N LEU A 53 -0.43 -21.94 -7.60
CA LEU A 53 0.35 -21.73 -6.38
C LEU A 53 0.16 -22.91 -5.42
N ASN A 54 1.26 -23.59 -5.09
CA ASN A 54 1.32 -24.45 -3.90
C ASN A 54 1.78 -23.60 -2.71
N PRO A 55 0.91 -23.29 -1.74
CA PRO A 55 1.25 -22.35 -0.69
C PRO A 55 2.17 -22.92 0.40
N GLY A 56 2.33 -24.24 0.49
CA GLY A 56 3.08 -24.88 1.59
C GLY A 56 2.60 -24.40 2.97
N ALA A 57 3.54 -23.97 3.82
CA ALA A 57 3.27 -23.40 5.15
C ALA A 57 2.92 -21.90 5.14
N CYS A 58 2.97 -21.23 3.98
CA CYS A 58 2.74 -19.80 3.90
C CYS A 58 1.27 -19.45 4.21
N GLY A 59 1.08 -18.39 5.00
CA GLY A 59 -0.24 -17.80 5.24
C GLY A 59 -0.47 -16.50 4.49
N GLY A 60 0.50 -16.04 3.70
CA GLY A 60 0.39 -14.88 2.84
C GLY A 60 1.51 -14.84 1.81
N PHE A 61 1.33 -14.00 0.80
CA PHE A 61 2.34 -13.76 -0.24
C PHE A 61 2.48 -12.28 -0.55
N TYR A 62 3.73 -11.84 -0.60
CA TYR A 62 4.10 -10.62 -1.29
C TYR A 62 3.86 -10.79 -2.79
N VAL A 63 3.28 -9.77 -3.39
CA VAL A 63 3.13 -9.62 -4.83
C VAL A 63 4.00 -8.45 -5.25
N LYS A 64 4.83 -8.63 -6.29
CA LYS A 64 5.63 -7.53 -6.83
C LYS A 64 4.71 -6.58 -7.58
N ARG A 65 5.04 -5.30 -7.57
CA ARG A 65 4.23 -4.26 -8.20
C ARG A 65 5.10 -3.35 -9.03
N LYS A 66 4.75 -3.22 -10.31
CA LYS A 66 5.31 -2.22 -11.21
C LYS A 66 4.44 -0.98 -11.14
N ASN A 67 5.00 0.11 -10.63
CA ASN A 67 4.29 1.37 -10.50
C ASN A 67 4.46 2.18 -11.78
N TYR A 68 3.36 2.78 -12.23
CA TYR A 68 3.33 3.68 -13.38
C TYR A 68 2.74 5.01 -12.93
N PHE A 69 3.53 6.07 -13.05
CA PHE A 69 3.10 7.43 -12.79
C PHE A 69 2.82 8.10 -14.13
N LEU A 70 1.54 8.42 -14.39
CA LEU A 70 1.08 9.02 -15.65
C LEU A 70 1.59 8.28 -16.90
N GLY A 71 1.46 6.96 -16.88
CA GLY A 71 1.87 6.08 -17.99
C GLY A 71 3.36 5.73 -18.03
N ARG A 72 4.22 6.37 -17.23
CA ARG A 72 5.67 6.12 -17.20
C ARG A 72 6.04 5.25 -16.01
N TYR A 73 6.98 4.32 -16.21
CA TYR A 73 7.48 3.47 -15.13
C TYR A 73 8.06 4.33 -14.00
N ALA A 74 7.68 4.01 -12.76
CA ALA A 74 7.99 4.76 -11.55
C ALA A 74 8.53 3.84 -10.44
N GLY A 75 9.24 2.78 -10.84
CA GLY A 75 9.88 1.84 -9.92
C GLY A 75 9.02 0.62 -9.58
N THR A 76 9.66 -0.31 -8.89
CA THR A 76 9.06 -1.57 -8.47
C THR A 76 9.12 -1.68 -6.95
N ASP A 77 8.03 -2.15 -6.35
CA ASP A 77 7.97 -2.52 -4.94
C ASP A 77 7.33 -3.90 -4.77
N LYS A 78 7.20 -4.35 -3.52
CA LYS A 78 6.47 -5.58 -3.17
C LYS A 78 5.56 -5.31 -1.99
N ILE A 79 4.35 -5.84 -2.06
CA ILE A 79 3.30 -5.63 -1.07
C ILE A 79 2.56 -6.94 -0.83
N ILE A 80 2.14 -7.21 0.41
CA ILE A 80 1.30 -8.37 0.68
C ILE A 80 -0.07 -8.09 0.08
N ARG A 81 -0.58 -9.00 -0.76
CA ARG A 81 -1.89 -8.86 -1.41
C ARG A 81 -2.69 -10.15 -1.34
N LEU A 82 -2.02 -11.31 -1.38
CA LEU A 82 -2.65 -12.62 -1.24
C LEU A 82 -2.47 -13.12 0.19
N VAL A 83 -3.57 -13.31 0.93
CA VAL A 83 -3.54 -13.75 2.33
C VAL A 83 -4.56 -14.84 2.58
N LYS A 84 -4.23 -15.77 3.48
CA LYS A 84 -5.15 -16.81 3.95
C LYS A 84 -5.96 -16.29 5.13
N LYS A 85 -7.29 -16.43 5.11
CA LYS A 85 -8.14 -16.03 6.24
C LYS A 85 -7.70 -16.72 7.52
N GLY A 86 -7.40 -15.91 8.54
CA GLY A 86 -6.94 -16.36 9.86
C GLY A 86 -5.43 -16.36 10.02
N SER A 87 -4.67 -16.00 8.98
CA SER A 87 -3.21 -15.95 9.03
C SER A 87 -2.63 -14.65 9.59
N GLY A 88 -3.46 -13.66 9.91
CA GLY A 88 -3.00 -12.33 10.29
C GLY A 88 -4.11 -11.28 10.24
N LYS A 89 -3.71 -10.02 10.36
CA LYS A 89 -4.60 -8.85 10.30
C LYS A 89 -3.93 -7.66 9.64
N TRP A 90 -4.71 -6.84 8.95
CA TRP A 90 -4.25 -5.53 8.49
C TRP A 90 -4.16 -4.56 9.67
N ALA A 91 -3.13 -3.72 9.65
CA ALA A 91 -2.92 -2.67 10.62
C ALA A 91 -2.56 -1.36 9.90
N ARG A 92 -2.78 -0.24 10.62
CA ARG A 92 -2.50 1.13 10.20
C ARG A 92 -3.50 1.67 9.16
N GLN A 93 -3.97 2.90 9.40
CA GLN A 93 -5.04 3.52 8.60
C GLN A 93 -4.68 3.73 7.13
N VAL A 94 -3.41 4.01 6.85
CA VAL A 94 -2.87 4.33 5.52
C VAL A 94 -1.45 3.76 5.41
N HIS A 95 -1.09 3.31 4.22
CA HIS A 95 0.05 2.42 4.01
C HIS A 95 -0.06 1.20 4.94
N GLU A 96 -1.27 0.63 4.93
CA GLU A 96 -1.66 -0.52 5.72
C GLU A 96 -0.69 -1.67 5.49
N THR A 97 -0.31 -2.31 6.59
CA THR A 97 0.61 -3.44 6.58
C THR A 97 -0.14 -4.66 7.11
N TYR A 98 0.02 -5.79 6.45
CA TYR A 98 -0.49 -7.06 6.95
C TYR A 98 0.48 -7.60 7.99
N HIS A 99 -0.01 -7.87 9.19
CA HIS A 99 0.74 -8.51 10.27
C HIS A 99 0.36 -9.99 10.33
N PRO A 100 1.24 -10.89 9.86
CA PRO A 100 1.04 -12.32 10.01
C PRO A 100 0.97 -12.70 11.49
N ARG A 101 0.21 -13.74 11.81
CA ARG A 101 0.23 -14.36 13.14
C ARG A 101 1.60 -15.03 13.34
N GLY A 102 2.06 -15.10 14.59
CA GLY A 102 3.35 -15.72 14.91
C GLY A 102 3.49 -17.13 14.32
N GLY A 103 4.67 -17.44 13.78
CA GLY A 103 4.99 -18.72 13.15
C GLY A 103 4.46 -18.92 11.73
N ILE A 104 3.74 -17.94 11.16
CA ILE A 104 3.26 -18.02 9.78
C ILE A 104 4.26 -17.39 8.82
N GLU A 105 4.67 -18.17 7.82
CA GLU A 105 5.54 -17.71 6.75
C GLU A 105 4.79 -16.86 5.73
N VAL A 106 5.51 -15.93 5.11
CA VAL A 106 5.03 -15.11 3.99
C VAL A 106 5.94 -15.31 2.80
N GLY A 107 5.40 -15.91 1.74
CA GLY A 107 6.13 -16.14 0.50
C GLY A 107 6.22 -14.89 -0.38
N LEU A 108 6.88 -15.03 -1.53
CA LEU A 108 6.99 -13.98 -2.55
C LEU A 108 6.63 -14.57 -3.91
N LEU A 109 5.63 -13.99 -4.57
CA LEU A 109 5.31 -14.31 -5.95
C LEU A 109 6.37 -13.70 -6.90
N LYS A 110 6.60 -14.39 -8.01
CA LYS A 110 7.61 -14.06 -9.00
C LYS A 110 7.13 -12.94 -9.92
N ASN A 111 5.85 -12.95 -10.30
CA ASN A 111 5.24 -12.04 -11.25
C ASN A 111 4.70 -10.76 -10.62
N TYR A 112 4.24 -9.85 -11.49
CA TYR A 112 3.95 -8.46 -11.14
C TYR A 112 2.48 -8.12 -11.30
N LEU A 113 1.98 -7.31 -10.37
CA LEU A 113 0.81 -6.50 -10.59
C LEU A 113 1.23 -5.16 -11.21
N ARG A 114 0.40 -4.62 -12.09
CA ARG A 114 0.57 -3.29 -12.68
C ARG A 114 -0.25 -2.29 -11.87
N HIS A 115 0.36 -1.18 -11.45
CA HIS A 115 -0.31 -0.16 -10.64
C HIS A 115 -0.19 1.21 -11.29
N ASN A 116 -1.34 1.84 -11.58
CA ASN A 116 -1.42 3.18 -12.13
C ASN A 116 -1.59 4.20 -11.00
N THR A 117 -0.50 4.73 -10.48
CA THR A 117 -0.53 5.56 -9.26
C THR A 117 -1.43 6.80 -9.39
N ALA A 118 -1.59 7.33 -10.61
CA ALA A 118 -2.32 8.55 -10.91
C ALA A 118 -3.00 8.49 -12.29
N LYS A 119 -4.22 9.03 -12.37
CA LYS A 119 -4.92 9.27 -13.65
C LYS A 119 -4.46 10.56 -14.32
N ASN A 120 -4.29 11.61 -13.53
CA ASN A 120 -3.77 12.92 -13.94
C ASN A 120 -3.13 13.61 -12.72
N LEU A 121 -2.50 14.78 -12.92
CA LEU A 121 -1.81 15.49 -11.85
C LEU A 121 -2.76 16.03 -10.78
N HIS A 122 -3.92 16.54 -11.16
CA HIS A 122 -4.92 17.08 -10.22
C HIS A 122 -5.36 16.01 -9.21
N ALA A 123 -5.83 14.86 -9.70
CA ALA A 123 -6.23 13.72 -8.87
C ALA A 123 -5.08 13.20 -7.99
N TYR A 124 -3.83 13.33 -8.47
CA TYR A 124 -2.67 12.90 -7.70
C TYR A 124 -2.33 13.87 -6.56
N ILE A 125 -2.44 15.18 -6.80
CA ILE A 125 -2.27 16.21 -5.76
C ILE A 125 -3.33 16.03 -4.66
N ASP A 126 -4.59 15.79 -5.04
CA ASP A 126 -5.66 15.51 -4.07
C ASP A 126 -5.37 14.25 -3.26
N LYS A 127 -4.93 13.17 -3.93
CA LYS A 127 -4.49 11.93 -3.27
C LYS A 127 -3.37 12.21 -2.28
N ILE A 128 -2.34 12.98 -2.65
CA ILE A 128 -1.23 13.36 -1.77
C ILE A 128 -1.72 14.17 -0.57
N ASN A 129 -2.61 15.13 -0.79
CA ASN A 129 -3.14 15.95 0.30
C ASN A 129 -3.92 15.08 1.31
N ASN A 130 -4.81 14.23 0.82
CA ASN A 130 -5.60 13.34 1.68
C ASN A 130 -4.72 12.31 2.41
N TYR A 131 -3.83 11.62 1.69
CA TYR A 131 -2.97 10.58 2.27
C TYR A 131 -1.98 11.15 3.27
N SER A 132 -1.41 12.34 3.03
CA SER A 132 -0.51 12.98 3.99
C SER A 132 -1.23 13.36 5.29
N THR A 133 -2.51 13.75 5.24
CA THR A 133 -3.33 13.97 6.44
C THR A 133 -3.53 12.67 7.23
N LEU A 134 -3.98 11.60 6.55
CA LEU A 134 -4.14 10.29 7.19
C LEU A 134 -2.82 9.78 7.76
N HIS A 135 -1.70 10.04 7.08
CA HIS A 135 -0.39 9.62 7.50
C HIS A 135 0.08 10.38 8.74
N ALA A 136 -0.20 11.68 8.83
CA ALA A 136 0.05 12.47 10.02
C ALA A 136 -0.76 11.94 11.23
N LEU A 137 -2.04 11.64 11.04
CA LEU A 137 -2.89 11.06 12.09
C LEU A 137 -2.41 9.68 12.54
N ALA A 138 -2.03 8.81 11.60
CA ALA A 138 -1.43 7.50 11.91
C ALA A 138 -0.13 7.67 12.71
N ASN A 139 0.76 8.58 12.29
CA ASN A 139 1.99 8.85 13.02
C ASN A 139 1.72 9.41 14.44
N LYS A 140 0.69 10.25 14.63
CA LYS A 140 0.27 10.72 15.96
C LYS A 140 -0.18 9.56 16.84
N LYS A 141 -1.03 8.66 16.32
CA LYS A 141 -1.48 7.44 17.03
C LYS A 141 -0.33 6.50 17.40
N GLU A 142 0.69 6.42 16.54
CA GLU A 142 1.92 5.65 16.78
C GLU A 142 2.89 6.34 17.76
N GLY A 143 2.53 7.49 18.35
CA GLY A 143 3.39 8.25 19.27
C GLY A 143 4.58 8.94 18.62
N LYS A 144 4.68 8.93 17.28
CA LYS A 144 5.81 9.53 16.55
C LYS A 144 5.80 11.04 16.70
N LYS A 145 6.99 11.61 16.94
CA LYS A 145 7.19 13.05 17.07
C LYS A 145 7.65 13.74 15.78
N ALA A 146 6.93 14.79 15.36
CA ALA A 146 7.40 15.73 14.35
C ALA A 146 8.43 16.69 14.96
N SER A 147 9.34 17.17 14.13
CA SER A 147 10.36 18.17 14.46
C SER A 147 10.74 18.92 13.18
N VAL A 148 11.26 20.13 13.31
CA VAL A 148 11.74 20.94 12.17
C VAL A 148 12.78 20.16 11.36
N VAL A 149 13.68 19.43 12.04
CA VAL A 149 14.64 18.52 11.40
C VAL A 149 13.94 17.50 10.51
N LYS A 150 12.86 16.85 10.99
CA LYS A 150 12.11 15.90 10.16
C LYS A 150 11.41 16.57 8.99
N ILE A 151 10.85 17.75 9.18
CA ILE A 151 10.17 18.51 8.12
C ILE A 151 11.13 18.85 6.98
N ILE A 152 12.38 19.20 7.29
CA ILE A 152 13.38 19.59 6.28
C ILE A 152 14.06 18.37 5.64
N PHE A 153 14.58 17.45 6.45
CA PHE A 153 15.50 16.41 5.94
C PHE A 153 14.80 15.12 5.48
N TYR A 154 13.65 14.73 6.04
CA TYR A 154 12.95 13.52 5.55
C TYR A 154 12.45 13.65 4.11
N PRO A 155 11.91 14.80 3.64
CA PRO A 155 11.54 14.99 2.25
C PRO A 155 12.73 14.81 1.29
N ILE A 156 13.88 15.37 1.62
CA ILE A 156 15.12 15.22 0.84
C ILE A 156 15.53 13.76 0.75
N PHE A 157 15.56 13.05 1.88
CA PHE A 157 15.82 11.61 1.91
C PHE A 157 14.80 10.83 1.06
N LYS A 158 13.52 11.19 1.13
CA LYS A 158 12.46 10.53 0.36
C LYS A 158 12.59 10.78 -1.14
N PHE A 159 13.00 11.98 -1.55
CA PHE A 159 13.33 12.27 -2.93
C PHE A 159 14.43 11.34 -3.43
N VAL A 160 15.59 11.32 -2.76
CA VAL A 160 16.75 10.51 -3.17
C VAL A 160 16.39 9.03 -3.20
N GLN A 161 15.76 8.52 -2.14
CA GLN A 161 15.33 7.13 -2.06
C GLN A 161 14.38 6.74 -3.21
N THR A 162 13.44 7.61 -3.57
CA THR A 162 12.48 7.33 -4.65
C THR A 162 13.15 7.45 -6.00
N PHE A 163 14.02 8.44 -6.19
CA PHE A 163 14.73 8.67 -7.43
C PHE A 163 15.66 7.51 -7.76
N VAL A 164 16.44 7.02 -6.80
CA VAL A 164 17.31 5.84 -6.98
C VAL A 164 16.50 4.60 -7.38
N LYS A 165 15.28 4.43 -6.84
CA LYS A 165 14.43 3.27 -7.15
C LYS A 165 13.68 3.36 -8.47
N SER A 166 13.33 4.57 -8.90
CA SER A 166 12.40 4.79 -10.01
C SER A 166 13.03 5.43 -11.24
N GLY A 167 14.13 6.16 -11.09
CA GLY A 167 14.68 7.08 -12.09
C GLY A 167 13.76 8.26 -12.43
N HIS A 168 12.61 8.40 -11.76
CA HIS A 168 11.56 9.32 -12.18
C HIS A 168 11.54 10.57 -11.30
N VAL A 169 12.04 11.70 -11.84
CA VAL A 169 12.19 12.96 -11.10
C VAL A 169 10.87 13.50 -10.56
N VAL A 170 9.86 13.69 -11.42
CA VAL A 170 8.57 14.28 -11.02
C VAL A 170 7.86 13.43 -9.97
N PHE A 171 7.82 12.11 -10.14
CA PHE A 171 7.28 11.19 -9.14
C PHE A 171 8.02 11.31 -7.80
N SER A 172 9.34 11.41 -7.83
CA SER A 172 10.17 11.57 -6.63
C SER A 172 9.93 12.91 -5.91
N LEU A 173 9.70 14.00 -6.65
CA LEU A 173 9.31 15.29 -6.09
C LEU A 173 7.96 15.20 -5.37
N PHE A 174 6.99 14.50 -5.96
CA PHE A 174 5.71 14.27 -5.31
C PHE A 174 5.81 13.40 -4.05
N GLN A 175 6.66 12.37 -4.04
CA GLN A 175 6.91 11.57 -2.83
C GLN A 175 7.59 12.40 -1.72
N SER A 176 8.52 13.27 -2.11
CA SER A 176 9.12 14.26 -1.21
C SER A 176 8.06 15.21 -0.63
N PHE A 177 7.22 15.78 -1.49
CA PHE A 177 6.13 16.67 -1.08
C PHE A 177 5.13 15.99 -0.14
N HIS A 178 4.74 14.74 -0.42
CA HIS A 178 3.92 13.95 0.49
C HIS A 178 4.57 13.77 1.87
N SER A 179 5.89 13.50 1.91
CA SER A 179 6.66 13.41 3.15
C SER A 179 6.65 14.73 3.92
N PHE A 180 6.91 15.84 3.23
CA PHE A 180 6.89 17.19 3.80
C PHE A 180 5.52 17.49 4.43
N LEU A 181 4.44 17.33 3.66
CA LEU A 181 3.08 17.56 4.15
C LEU A 181 2.74 16.67 5.35
N SER A 182 3.14 15.40 5.34
CA SER A 182 2.86 14.47 6.44
C SER A 182 3.49 14.94 7.75
N TRP A 183 4.76 15.38 7.71
CA TRP A 183 5.47 15.86 8.89
C TRP A 183 4.98 17.23 9.35
N SER A 184 4.71 18.15 8.41
CA SER A 184 4.17 19.48 8.72
C SER A 184 2.78 19.38 9.35
N LYS A 185 1.88 18.56 8.79
CA LYS A 185 0.56 18.33 9.39
C LYS A 185 0.67 17.72 10.78
N LEU A 186 1.56 16.75 10.98
CA LEU A 186 1.80 16.19 12.31
C LEU A 186 2.32 17.24 13.31
N TYR A 187 3.17 18.16 12.85
CA TYR A 187 3.68 19.26 13.67
C TYR A 187 2.55 20.17 14.19
N PHE A 188 1.63 20.57 13.32
CA PHE A 188 0.47 21.41 13.70
C PHE A 188 -0.65 20.64 14.44
N LEU A 189 -0.70 19.31 14.37
CA LEU A 189 -1.63 18.51 15.19
C LEU A 189 -1.19 18.39 16.66
N ARG A 190 -0.03 18.94 17.03
CA ARG A 190 0.57 18.88 18.36
C ARG A 190 0.56 20.22 19.09
N SER A 191 0.44 21.32 18.33
CA SER A 191 0.18 22.66 18.87
C SER A 191 -1.26 22.78 19.34
#